data_AF-A0A150NLA5-F1
#
_entry.id   AF-A0A150NLA5-F1
#
_cell.length_a   1.000
_cell.length_b   1.000
_cell.length_c   1.000
_cell.angle_alpha   90.00
_cell.angle_beta   90.00
_cell.angle_gamma   90.00
#
_symmetry.space_group_name_H-M   'P 1'
#
loop_
_entity.id
_entity.type
_entity.pdbx_description
1 polymer ?
#
loop_
_entity_poly.entity_id
_entity_poly.type
_entity_poly.pdbx_seq_one_letter_code
_entity_poly.pdbx_strand_id
1 'polypeptide(L)' 'MVLEKQLGNGCTWIDLDVDKIKNMEDLSDIYGLDKETIEYALDRNERAHMDYNRETETVTFIYNVLDLEKTKNIMKRFP' A
#
# COMPACT_ATOMS: atom_id res chain seq x y z
N MET A 1 -0.51 -9.51 7.91
CA MET A 1 0.70 -9.71 8.74
C MET A 1 1.45 -8.41 8.68
N VAL A 2 1.83 -7.86 9.82
CA VAL A 2 2.57 -6.60 9.88
C VAL A 2 4.05 -6.92 10.09
N LEU A 3 4.91 -6.31 9.28
CA LEU A 3 6.37 -6.39 9.42
C LEU A 3 6.92 -4.99 9.66
N GLU A 4 7.67 -4.84 10.75
CA GLU A 4 8.33 -3.59 11.09
C GLU A 4 9.85 -3.76 10.98
N LYS A 5 10.50 -2.81 10.31
CA LYS A 5 11.95 -2.79 10.14
C LYS A 5 12.46 -1.38 10.43
N GLN A 6 13.32 -1.24 11.43
CA GLN A 6 14.01 0.02 11.64
C GLN A 6 14.96 0.33 10.48
N LEU A 7 14.91 1.57 10.03
CA LEU A 7 15.84 2.19 9.12
C LEU A 7 16.81 3.09 9.91
N GLY A 8 17.82 3.64 9.24
CA GLY A 8 18.69 4.64 9.86
C GLY A 8 17.92 5.90 10.27
N ASN A 9 18.52 6.70 11.15
CA ASN A 9 18.01 8.02 11.55
C ASN A 9 16.63 8.03 12.25
N GLY A 10 16.28 6.93 12.93
CA GLY A 10 15.02 6.84 13.67
C GLY A 10 13.79 6.64 12.77
N CYS A 11 13.99 6.33 11.49
CA CYS A 11 12.90 5.99 10.58
C CYS A 11 12.52 4.51 10.74
N THR A 12 11.25 4.17 10.52
CA THR A 12 10.75 2.79 10.53
C THR A 12 10.01 2.50 9.24
N TRP A 13 10.32 1.37 8.61
CA TRP A 13 9.54 0.83 7.50
C TRP A 13 8.50 -0.15 8.04
N ILE A 14 7.25 0.03 7.65
CA ILE A 14 6.13 -0.83 8.03
C ILE A 14 5.56 -1.43 6.75
N ASP A 15 5.47 -2.75 6.69
CA ASP A 15 4.85 -3.50 5.59
C ASP A 15 3.56 -4.17 6.09
N LEU A 16 2.46 -3.83 5.43
CA LEU A 16 1.10 -4.18 5.79
C LEU A 16 0.45 -5.01 4.68
N ASP A 17 0.23 -6.29 4.96
CA ASP A 17 -0.58 -7.14 4.10
C ASP A 17 -2.07 -6.95 4.43
N VAL A 18 -2.74 -6.09 3.65
CA VAL A 18 -4.16 -5.71 3.82
C VAL A 18 -5.12 -6.90 3.77
N ASP A 19 -4.83 -7.93 2.95
CA ASP A 19 -5.67 -9.13 2.84
C ASP A 19 -5.60 -9.98 4.13
N LYS A 20 -4.59 -9.75 4.98
CA LYS A 20 -4.40 -10.44 6.27
C LYS A 20 -4.78 -9.59 7.47
N ILE A 21 -5.20 -8.34 7.29
CA ILE A 21 -5.61 -7.45 8.38
C ILE A 21 -7.12 -7.55 8.55
N LYS A 22 -7.57 -7.94 9.75
CA LYS A 22 -9.00 -8.18 10.03
C LYS A 22 -9.72 -6.95 10.60
N ASN A 23 -9.00 -6.05 11.27
CA ASN A 23 -9.53 -4.83 11.89
C ASN A 23 -8.75 -3.63 11.35
N MET A 24 -9.45 -2.75 10.63
CA MET A 24 -8.87 -1.58 9.95
C MET A 24 -8.79 -0.34 10.86
N GLU A 25 -9.70 -0.21 11.83
CA GLU A 25 -9.71 0.91 12.79
C GLU A 25 -8.39 0.99 13.57
N ASP A 26 -7.79 -0.16 13.86
CA ASP A 26 -6.50 -0.24 14.55
C ASP A 26 -5.34 0.38 13.73
N LEU A 27 -5.41 0.39 12.38
CA LEU A 27 -4.30 0.88 11.56
C LEU A 27 -4.15 2.40 11.58
N SER A 28 -5.27 3.13 11.61
CA SER A 28 -5.27 4.59 11.70
C SER A 28 -4.64 5.04 13.01
N ASP A 29 -5.04 4.40 14.12
CA ASP A 29 -4.60 4.78 15.46
C ASP A 29 -3.16 4.32 15.77
N ILE A 30 -2.75 3.13 15.30
CA ILE A 30 -1.41 2.59 15.60
C ILE A 30 -0.33 3.25 14.74
N TYR A 31 -0.62 3.49 13.45
CA TYR A 31 0.39 3.92 12.48
C TYR A 31 0.22 5.37 12.01
N GLY A 32 -0.82 6.07 12.49
CA GLY A 32 -1.10 7.44 12.08
C GLY A 32 -1.49 7.57 10.60
N LEU A 33 -2.00 6.48 10.02
CA LEU A 33 -2.47 6.46 8.64
C LEU A 33 -3.82 7.16 8.58
N ASP A 34 -3.92 8.20 7.75
CA ASP A 34 -5.20 8.83 7.52
C ASP A 34 -6.16 7.90 6.76
N LYS A 35 -7.46 8.19 6.88
CA LYS A 35 -8.53 7.38 6.28
C LYS A 35 -8.43 7.29 4.76
N GLU A 36 -7.97 8.35 4.11
CA GLU A 36 -7.83 8.43 2.65
C GLU A 36 -6.75 7.45 2.17
N THR A 37 -5.60 7.44 2.84
CA THR A 37 -4.51 6.49 2.58
C THR A 37 -4.95 5.03 2.75
N ILE A 38 -5.80 4.74 3.75
CA ILE A 38 -6.37 3.40 3.94
C ILE A 38 -7.35 3.06 2.80
N GLU A 39 -8.24 3.98 2.43
CA GLU A 39 -9.19 3.77 1.33
C GLU A 39 -8.48 3.49 0.00
N TYR A 40 -7.41 4.23 -0.29
CA TYR A 40 -6.54 4.00 -1.45
C TYR A 40 -5.90 2.61 -1.44
N ALA A 41 -5.41 2.14 -0.30
CA ALA A 41 -4.80 0.82 -0.19
C ALA A 41 -5.81 -0.32 -0.42
N LEU A 42 -7.10 -0.07 -0.20
CA LEU A 42 -8.18 -1.06 -0.37
C LEU A 42 -8.79 -1.06 -1.77
N ASP A 43 -8.75 0.06 -2.50
CA ASP A 43 -9.28 0.10 -3.85
C ASP A 43 -8.31 -0.51 -4.86
N ARG A 44 -8.61 -1.75 -5.27
CA ARG A 44 -7.86 -2.49 -6.29
C ARG A 44 -7.93 -1.85 -7.69
N ASN A 45 -8.80 -0.86 -7.90
CA ASN A 45 -8.92 -0.12 -9.16
C ASN A 45 -8.33 1.29 -9.08
N GLU A 46 -7.73 1.66 -7.95
CA GLU A 46 -7.09 2.97 -7.80
C GLU A 46 -6.02 3.17 -8.88
N ARG A 47 -6.02 4.35 -9.49
CA ARG A 47 -5.08 4.64 -10.57
C ARG A 47 -3.75 5.02 -9.97
N ALA A 48 -2.66 4.64 -10.63
CA ALA A 48 -1.34 5.06 -10.21
C ALA A 48 -1.22 6.58 -10.21
N HIS A 49 -0.84 7.17 -9.07
CA HIS A 49 -0.64 8.59 -8.89
C HIS A 49 0.22 8.87 -7.65
N MET A 50 0.51 10.15 -7.41
CA MET A 50 1.27 10.64 -6.27
C MET A 50 0.55 11.86 -5.70
N ASP A 51 0.40 11.90 -4.38
CA ASP A 51 -0.14 13.05 -3.66
C ASP A 51 0.86 13.55 -2.61
N TYR A 52 0.79 14.85 -2.31
CA TYR A 52 1.52 15.45 -1.21
C TYR A 52 0.57 16.29 -0.35
N ASN A 53 0.31 15.79 0.86
CA ASN A 53 -0.45 16.52 1.86
C ASN A 53 0.47 17.47 2.63
N ARG A 54 0.28 18.78 2.42
CA ARG A 54 1.08 19.83 3.08
C ARG A 54 0.83 19.98 4.57
N GLU A 55 -0.36 19.61 5.05
CA GLU A 55 -0.74 19.77 6.46
C GLU A 55 -0.09 18.68 7.31
N THR A 56 0.01 17.47 6.77
CA THR A 56 0.62 16.31 7.44
C THR A 56 2.07 16.06 7.03
N GLU A 57 2.57 16.79 6.02
CA GLU A 57 3.89 16.59 5.40
C GLU A 57 4.07 15.16 4.84
N THR A 58 2.97 14.50 4.47
CA THR A 58 2.96 13.12 3.97
C THR A 58 2.99 13.10 2.45
N VAL A 59 3.86 12.25 1.88
CA VAL A 59 3.85 11.92 0.45
C VAL A 59 3.28 10.52 0.28
N THR A 60 2.26 10.39 -0.56
CA THR A 60 1.61 9.12 -0.88
C THR A 60 1.94 8.70 -2.31
N PHE A 61 2.33 7.44 -2.50
CA PHE A 61 2.59 6.86 -3.81
C PHE A 61 1.70 5.65 -4.04
N ILE A 62 0.92 5.68 -5.12
CA ILE A 62 0.12 4.55 -5.58
C ILE A 62 0.66 4.10 -6.92
N TYR A 63 0.98 2.82 -7.02
CA TYR A 63 1.56 2.24 -8.21
C TYR A 63 1.02 0.84 -8.47
N ASN A 64 0.86 0.52 -9.76
CA ASN A 64 0.45 -0.80 -10.18
C ASN A 64 1.67 -1.72 -10.31
N VAL A 65 1.55 -2.94 -9.77
CA VAL A 65 2.54 -4.01 -9.96
C VAL A 65 1.97 -5.04 -10.93
N LEU A 66 2.81 -5.53 -11.84
CA LEU A 66 2.40 -6.58 -12.76
C LEU A 66 2.16 -7.90 -12.00
N ASP A 67 0.97 -8.47 -12.20
CA ASP A 67 0.70 -9.87 -11.82
C ASP A 67 1.39 -10.80 -12.83
N LEU A 68 2.64 -11.15 -12.53
CA LEU A 68 3.48 -11.98 -13.40
C LEU A 68 2.87 -13.36 -13.72
N GLU A 69 2.05 -13.90 -12.82
CA GLU A 69 1.39 -15.20 -13.05
C GLU A 69 0.22 -15.06 -14.03
N LYS A 70 -0.59 -14.00 -13.93
CA LYS A 70 -1.56 -13.66 -14.98
C LYS A 70 -0.89 -13.37 -16.32
N THR A 71 0.20 -12.59 -16.33
CA THR A 71 0.91 -12.23 -17.56
C THR A 71 1.45 -13.45 -18.30
N LYS A 72 2.03 -14.43 -17.59
CA LYS A 72 2.48 -15.70 -18.20
C LYS A 72 1.33 -16.48 -18.82
N ASN A 73 0.16 -16.52 -18.18
CA ASN A 73 -1.01 -17.25 -18.70
C ASN A 73 -1.60 -16.59 -19.95
N ILE A 74 -1.63 -15.25 -20.00
CA ILE A 74 -2.05 -14.51 -21.20
C ILE A 74 -1.07 -14.74 -22.35
N MET A 75 0.24 -14.64 -22.09
CA MET A 75 1.27 -14.89 -23.11
C MET A 75 1.21 -16.32 -23.67
N LYS A 76 0.89 -17.31 -22.83
CA LYS A 76 0.68 -18.70 -23.28
C LYS A 76 -0.62 -18.90 -24.07
N ARG A 77 -1.63 -18.06 -23.87
CA ARG A 77 -2.95 -18.18 -24.51
C ARG A 77 -2.98 -17.58 -25.92
N PHE A 78 -2.08 -16.65 -26.22
CA PHE A 78 -1.91 -16.04 -27.54
C PHE A 78 -0.51 -16.39 -28.09
N PRO A 79 -0.37 -17.47 -28.87
CA PRO A 79 0.86 -17.79 -29.60
C PRO A 79 1.09 -16.84 -30.79
#